data_AF-A0A2H9U605-F1
#
_entry.id   AF-A0A2H9U605-F1
#
_cell.length_a   1.000
_cell.length_b   1.000
_cell.length_c   1.000
_cell.angle_alpha   90.00
_cell.angle_beta   90.00
_cell.angle_gamma   90.00
#
_symmetry.space_group_name_H-M   'P 1'
#
loop_
_entity.id
_entity.type
_entity.pdbx_description
1 polymer ?
#
loop_
_entity_poly.entity_id
_entity_poly.type
_entity_poly.pdbx_seq_one_letter_code
_entity_poly.pdbx_strand_id
1 'polypeptide(L)'
;MRLVLLLLLLFPLLGQAEVEDIKCYVALEGGYYVVLQHPLSDVSKKNIDRTFKTKGYEIDGIIRHVTEVLECTSLAAQFSSTAAQQQDAIQPR
;
A
#
# COMPACT_ATOMS: atom_id res chain seq x y z
N MET A 1 48.72 7.20 -31.91
CA MET A 1 47.91 5.95 -31.81
C MET A 1 47.53 5.81 -30.33
N ARG A 2 46.38 6.36 -29.93
CA ARG A 2 45.12 5.64 -29.62
C ARG A 2 45.30 4.52 -28.58
N LEU A 3 44.96 4.81 -27.32
CA LEU A 3 43.97 4.00 -26.61
C LEU A 3 43.31 4.88 -25.54
N VAL A 4 42.08 5.26 -25.82
CA VAL A 4 41.28 6.19 -25.02
C VAL A 4 40.78 5.46 -23.77
N LEU A 5 41.05 6.03 -22.59
CA LEU A 5 40.38 5.73 -21.33
C LEU A 5 38.87 5.98 -21.52
N LEU A 6 38.07 4.95 -21.75
CA LEU A 6 36.61 5.05 -21.87
C LEU A 6 35.95 3.80 -21.25
N LEU A 7 36.22 3.55 -19.97
CA LEU A 7 35.64 2.38 -19.27
C LEU A 7 35.22 2.73 -17.84
N LEU A 8 34.46 3.82 -17.67
CA LEU A 8 33.93 4.25 -16.36
C LEU A 8 32.48 4.76 -16.36
N LEU A 9 31.69 4.54 -17.41
CA LEU A 9 30.32 5.08 -17.50
C LEU A 9 29.27 4.04 -17.88
N LEU A 10 29.28 2.88 -17.22
CA LEU A 10 28.17 1.93 -17.24
C LEU A 10 27.86 1.48 -15.81
N PHE A 11 27.55 2.44 -14.94
CA PHE A 11 26.63 2.16 -13.84
C PHE A 11 25.23 2.13 -14.45
N PRO A 12 24.56 0.98 -14.57
CA PRO A 12 23.16 1.00 -14.91
C PRO A 12 22.47 1.80 -13.81
N LEU A 13 21.76 2.87 -14.17
CA LEU A 13 20.75 3.43 -13.29
C LEU A 13 19.79 2.29 -12.98
N LEU A 14 20.00 1.62 -11.85
CA LEU A 14 18.98 0.83 -11.21
C LEU A 14 17.90 1.84 -10.84
N GLY A 15 16.89 1.98 -11.70
CA GLY A 15 15.71 2.75 -11.39
C GLY A 15 15.21 2.24 -10.04
N GLN A 16 15.32 3.08 -9.01
CA GLN A 16 14.70 2.77 -7.74
C GLN A 16 13.21 2.70 -8.04
N ALA A 17 12.63 1.50 -7.99
CA ALA A 17 11.19 1.38 -8.03
C ALA A 17 10.70 2.16 -6.80
N GLU A 18 10.04 3.30 -7.04
CA GLU A 18 9.56 4.14 -5.96
C GLU A 18 8.52 3.33 -5.18
N VAL A 19 8.86 3.03 -3.93
CA VAL A 19 7.95 2.36 -3.01
C VAL A 19 7.02 3.43 -2.47
N GLU A 20 5.74 3.31 -2.76
CA GLU A 20 4.70 4.22 -2.28
C GLU A 20 3.95 3.56 -1.12
N ASP A 21 3.78 4.30 -0.02
CA ASP A 21 2.92 3.87 1.07
C ASP A 21 1.46 4.07 0.70
N ILE A 22 0.73 2.97 0.52
CA ILE A 22 -0.70 2.97 0.22
C ILE A 22 -1.48 2.64 1.48
N LYS A 23 -2.59 3.35 1.69
CA LYS A 23 -3.59 3.01 2.70
C LYS A 23 -4.92 2.64 2.04
N CYS A 24 -5.59 1.63 2.56
CA CYS A 24 -6.88 1.17 2.05
C CYS A 24 -7.88 1.03 3.19
N TYR A 25 -9.07 1.59 2.99
CA TYR A 25 -10.26 1.27 3.76
C TYR A 25 -10.83 -0.06 3.26
N VAL A 26 -10.96 -1.02 4.17
CA VAL A 26 -11.29 -2.42 3.86
C VAL A 26 -12.41 -2.93 4.74
N ALA A 27 -13.21 -3.84 4.21
CA ALA A 27 -14.12 -4.65 5.00
C ALA A 27 -13.40 -5.94 5.45
N LEU A 28 -13.66 -6.34 6.68
CA LEU A 28 -13.16 -7.58 7.26
C LEU A 28 -14.30 -8.57 7.48
N GLU A 29 -13.94 -9.83 7.71
CA GLU A 29 -14.85 -10.85 8.23
C GLU A 29 -15.55 -10.36 9.50
N GLY A 30 -16.86 -10.61 9.60
CA GLY A 30 -17.66 -10.18 10.75
C GLY A 30 -18.20 -8.75 10.66
N GLY A 31 -18.04 -8.07 9.51
CA GLY A 31 -18.65 -6.75 9.27
C GLY A 31 -17.90 -5.58 9.89
N TYR A 32 -16.62 -5.77 10.20
CA TYR A 32 -15.74 -4.69 10.65
C TYR A 32 -15.14 -3.95 9.46
N TYR A 33 -14.81 -2.68 9.70
CA TYR A 33 -14.17 -1.84 8.71
C TYR A 33 -12.95 -1.17 9.32
N VAL A 34 -11.82 -1.22 8.63
CA VAL A 34 -10.55 -0.69 9.12
C VAL A 34 -9.76 -0.04 7.99
N VAL A 35 -8.76 0.76 8.34
CA VAL A 35 -7.75 1.25 7.42
C VAL A 35 -6.50 0.41 7.59
N LEU A 36 -6.07 -0.26 6.53
CA LEU A 36 -4.79 -0.96 6.47
C LEU A 36 -3.78 -0.12 5.70
N GLN A 37 -2.50 -0.23 6.04
CA GLN A 37 -1.40 0.47 5.38
C GLN A 37 -0.35 -0.53 4.90
N HIS A 38 0.19 -0.31 3.71
CA HIS A 38 1.28 -1.13 3.18
C HIS A 38 2.11 -0.41 2.11
N PRO A 39 3.44 -0.51 2.19
CA PRO A 39 4.31 -0.07 1.10
C PRO A 39 4.14 -0.96 -0.13
N LEU A 40 4.04 -0.34 -1.32
CA LEU A 40 3.93 -1.03 -2.60
C LEU A 40 4.88 -0.41 -3.63
N SER A 41 5.61 -1.27 -4.34
CA SER A 41 6.41 -0.87 -5.51
C SER A 41 5.61 -0.88 -6.82
N ASP A 42 4.38 -1.40 -6.79
CA ASP A 42 3.43 -1.43 -7.91
C ASP A 42 2.04 -1.04 -7.38
N VAL A 43 1.58 0.15 -7.74
CA VAL A 43 0.30 0.72 -7.33
C VAL A 43 -0.84 0.41 -8.32
N SER A 44 -0.65 -0.57 -9.20
CA SER A 44 -1.74 -1.06 -10.04
C SER A 44 -2.88 -1.59 -9.17
N LYS A 45 -4.12 -1.27 -9.56
CA LYS A 45 -5.33 -1.72 -8.83
C LYS A 45 -5.33 -3.22 -8.55
N LYS A 46 -4.86 -4.03 -9.50
CA LYS A 46 -4.75 -5.49 -9.36
C LYS A 46 -3.76 -5.88 -8.27
N ASN A 47 -2.59 -5.23 -8.21
CA ASN A 47 -1.60 -5.53 -7.19
C ASN A 47 -2.06 -5.07 -5.79
N ILE A 48 -2.68 -3.89 -5.71
CA ILE A 48 -3.29 -3.38 -4.48
C ILE A 48 -4.34 -4.38 -3.96
N ASP A 49 -5.34 -4.73 -4.79
CA ASP A 49 -6.42 -5.64 -4.38
C ASP A 49 -5.86 -6.99 -3.92
N ARG A 50 -4.93 -7.58 -4.69
CA ARG A 50 -4.25 -8.83 -4.31
C ARG A 50 -3.52 -8.71 -2.98
N THR A 51 -2.77 -7.63 -2.77
CA THR A 51 -1.91 -7.48 -1.59
C THR A 51 -2.71 -7.18 -0.34
N PHE A 52 -3.80 -6.43 -0.44
CA PHE A 52 -4.64 -6.11 0.72
C PHE A 52 -5.59 -7.27 1.06
N LYS A 53 -6.08 -8.03 0.08
CA LYS A 53 -6.92 -9.22 0.35
C LYS A 53 -6.20 -10.36 1.08
N THR A 54 -4.87 -10.40 1.07
CA THR A 54 -4.11 -11.40 1.85
C THR A 54 -3.85 -10.96 3.29
N LYS A 55 -4.27 -9.75 3.68
CA LYS A 55 -4.07 -9.22 5.02
C LYS A 55 -5.22 -9.57 5.95
N GLY A 56 -4.98 -9.32 7.23
CA GLY A 56 -5.99 -9.29 8.27
C GLY A 56 -5.65 -8.21 9.29
N TYR A 57 -6.59 -7.97 10.20
CA TYR A 57 -6.44 -7.05 11.31
C TYR A 57 -6.91 -7.72 12.59
N GLU A 58 -6.18 -7.51 13.69
CA GLU A 58 -6.54 -8.08 14.98
C GLU A 58 -7.63 -7.25 15.65
N ILE A 59 -8.75 -7.89 15.98
CA ILE A 59 -9.86 -7.32 16.75
C ILE A 59 -10.14 -8.28 17.89
N ASP A 60 -10.02 -7.78 19.13
CA ASP A 60 -10.26 -8.55 20.36
C ASP A 60 -9.46 -9.87 20.41
N GLY A 61 -8.19 -9.84 19.98
CA GLY A 61 -7.31 -11.01 19.95
C GLY A 61 -7.57 -11.99 18.81
N ILE A 62 -8.46 -11.66 17.87
CA ILE A 62 -8.79 -12.49 16.71
C ILE A 62 -8.39 -11.74 15.43
N ILE A 63 -7.56 -12.37 14.60
CA ILE A 63 -7.25 -11.86 13.26
C ILE A 63 -8.48 -12.07 12.37
N ARG A 64 -9.05 -10.97 11.89
CA ARG A 64 -10.13 -10.95 10.90
C ARG A 64 -9.53 -10.67 9.53
N HIS A 65 -9.80 -11.53 8.55
CA HIS A 65 -9.27 -11.35 7.20
C HIS A 65 -10.04 -10.32 6.39
N VAL A 66 -9.35 -9.70 5.43
CA VAL A 66 -9.97 -8.76 4.48
C VAL A 66 -10.90 -9.51 3.54
N THR A 67 -12.16 -9.10 3.49
CA THR A 67 -13.17 -9.63 2.55
C THR A 67 -13.28 -8.74 1.30
N GLU A 68 -13.12 -7.43 1.48
CA GLU A 68 -13.24 -6.46 0.39
C GLU A 68 -12.33 -5.25 0.58
N VAL A 69 -11.77 -4.75 -0.52
CA VAL A 69 -11.04 -3.49 -0.57
C VAL A 69 -11.97 -2.42 -1.13
N LEU A 70 -12.37 -1.46 -0.29
CA LEU A 70 -13.42 -0.50 -0.62
C LEU A 70 -12.85 0.76 -1.28
N GLU A 71 -11.80 1.32 -0.69
CA GLU A 71 -11.15 2.53 -1.20
C GLU A 71 -9.67 2.51 -0.84
N CYS A 72 -8.79 2.88 -1.78
CA CYS A 72 -7.36 3.01 -1.55
C CYS A 72 -6.86 4.37 -2.03
N THR A 73 -5.90 4.91 -1.29
CA THR A 73 -5.25 6.18 -1.61
C THR A 73 -3.82 6.17 -1.06
N SER A 74 -2.99 7.13 -1.46
CA SER A 74 -1.66 7.26 -0.88
C SER A 74 -1.76 7.63 0.60
N LEU A 75 -0.77 7.25 1.41
CA LEU A 75 -0.79 7.46 2.86
C LEU A 75 -1.03 8.94 3.24
N ALA A 76 -0.44 9.86 2.47
CA ALA A 76 -0.56 11.29 2.66
C ALA A 76 -1.89 11.88 2.18
N ALA A 77 -2.61 11.20 1.28
CA ALA A 77 -3.87 11.67 0.75
C ALA A 77 -5.05 11.38 1.69
N GLN A 78 -6.14 12.14 1.52
CA GLN A 78 -7.40 11.89 2.20
C GLN A 78 -8.22 10.88 1.41
N PHE A 79 -9.01 10.08 2.13
CA PHE A 79 -10.05 9.29 1.51
C PHE A 79 -11.19 10.19 1.02
N SER A 80 -11.89 9.75 -0.01
CA SER A 80 -13.09 10.38 -0.55
C SER A 80 -14.31 10.02 0.29
N SER A 81 -14.38 8.78 0.81
CA SER A 81 -15.47 8.33 1.68
C SER A 81 -15.37 8.94 3.07
N THR A 82 -16.46 9.55 3.54
CA THR A 82 -16.57 10.06 4.92
C THR A 82 -16.35 8.97 5.96
N ALA A 83 -16.83 7.74 5.72
CA ALA A 83 -16.63 6.62 6.63
C ALA A 83 -15.14 6.24 6.73
N ALA A 84 -14.44 6.23 5.60
CA ALA A 84 -13.01 5.95 5.56
C ALA A 84 -12.20 7.06 6.24
N GLN A 85 -12.57 8.33 6.04
CA GLN A 85 -11.95 9.46 6.74
C GLN A 85 -12.14 9.38 8.27
N GLN A 86 -13.35 9.06 8.73
CA GLN A 86 -13.64 8.87 10.15
C GLN A 86 -12.81 7.72 10.73
N GLN A 87 -12.77 6.58 10.03
CA GLN A 87 -11.98 5.44 10.47
C GLN A 87 -10.47 5.76 10.53
N ASP A 88 -9.92 6.43 9.52
CA ASP A 88 -8.50 6.85 9.48
C ASP A 88 -8.14 7.82 10.62
N ALA A 89 -9.11 8.60 11.10
CA ALA A 89 -8.93 9.55 12.19
C ALA A 89 -8.97 8.90 13.59
N ILE A 90 -9.81 7.87 13.79
CA ILE A 90 -10.01 7.23 15.09
C ILE A 90 -9.14 5.99 15.30
N GLN A 91 -8.72 5.33 14.22
CA GLN A 91 -7.96 4.10 14.32
C GLN A 91 -6.53 4.37 14.81
N PRO A 92 -6.05 3.65 15.84
CA PRO A 92 -4.66 3.74 16.27
C PRO A 92 -3.69 3.39 15.13
N ARG A 93 -2.58 4.12 15.06
CA ARG A 93 -1.48 3.87 14.10
C ARG A 93 -0.44 2.94 14.69
#